data_AF-A0A9P6IZY3-F1
#
_entry.id   AF-A0A9P6IZY3-F1
#
_cell.length_a   1.000
_cell.length_b   1.000
_cell.length_c   1.000
_cell.angle_alpha   90.00
_cell.angle_beta   90.00
_cell.angle_gamma   90.00
#
_symmetry.space_group_name_H-M   'P 1'
#
loop_
_entity.id
_entity.type
_entity.pdbx_description
1 polymer ?
#
loop_
_entity_poly.entity_id
_entity_poly.type
_entity_poly.pdbx_seq_one_letter_code
_entity_poly.pdbx_strand_id
1 'polypeptide(L)'
;MSSTQDYLKKYMSKPASLDEGKKRKLKKKKTTKSTAKKGNFAIHDEDEDSWKKAASQSDDDNTLSRKEYLGTTKTLDPDTSGRDAETVYRDAQGRKIDRVQEKIKKAEEKRREIEKQERLMEWGKGLVQREDEAERKRREQEEKFKPLARYKDDEELNEELRERERWNDPAAMFLTGKKKSKKAVRRYPLYQGNVPSNRFNIRPGYRWDGVDRSNGFEKSYFERMNAQKNKAAEAHAWSVED
;
A
#
# COMPACT_ATOMS: atom_id res chain seq x y z
N MET A 1 -20.52 18.66 39.37
CA MET A 1 -19.61 18.81 38.21
C MET A 1 -19.19 17.42 37.78
N SER A 2 -19.57 16.96 36.58
CA SER A 2 -19.30 15.59 36.13
C SER A 2 -17.84 15.44 35.72
N SER A 3 -17.17 14.39 36.22
CA SER A 3 -15.75 14.12 36.01
C SER A 3 -15.49 13.70 34.56
N THR A 4 -14.32 14.05 34.01
CA THR A 4 -13.87 13.64 32.66
C THR A 4 -14.00 12.13 32.42
N GLN A 5 -13.93 11.32 33.48
CA GLN A 5 -14.15 9.87 33.41
C GLN A 5 -15.61 9.45 33.14
N ASP A 6 -16.59 10.22 33.61
CA ASP A 6 -18.01 9.97 33.33
C ASP A 6 -18.35 10.24 31.86
N TYR A 7 -17.68 11.25 31.27
CA TYR A 7 -17.82 11.56 29.85
C TYR A 7 -17.29 10.40 29.00
N LEU A 8 -16.09 9.88 29.30
CA LEU A 8 -15.50 8.74 28.58
C LEU A 8 -16.35 7.45 28.68
N LYS A 9 -16.97 7.17 29.83
CA LYS A 9 -17.87 6.00 29.98
C LYS A 9 -19.10 6.07 29.07
N LYS A 10 -19.69 7.25 28.90
CA LYS A 10 -20.89 7.45 28.07
C LYS A 10 -20.64 7.26 26.56
N TYR A 11 -19.40 7.48 26.09
CA TYR A 11 -19.03 7.30 24.68
C TYR A 11 -18.45 5.92 24.36
N MET A 12 -17.96 5.19 25.37
CA MET A 12 -17.47 3.82 25.20
C MET A 12 -18.59 2.76 25.28
N SER A 13 -19.73 3.07 25.91
CA SER A 13 -20.90 2.18 25.92
C SER A 13 -21.79 2.41 24.69
N LYS A 14 -21.51 1.72 23.57
CA LYS A 14 -22.45 1.61 22.45
C LYS A 14 -23.29 0.34 22.58
N PRO A 15 -24.63 0.40 22.62
CA PRO A 15 -25.46 -0.73 22.30
C PRO A 15 -25.52 -0.93 20.78
N ALA A 16 -25.47 -2.19 20.36
CA ALA A 16 -25.63 -2.61 18.99
C ALA A 16 -27.11 -2.51 18.57
N SER A 17 -27.41 -1.81 17.48
CA SER A 17 -28.59 -2.10 16.65
C SER A 17 -28.47 -1.52 15.24
N LEU A 18 -28.68 -2.43 14.29
CA LEU A 18 -29.08 -2.31 12.89
C LEU A 18 -30.01 -1.13 12.58
N ASP A 19 -29.85 -0.50 11.40
CA ASP A 19 -30.94 -0.37 10.41
C ASP A 19 -30.44 0.14 9.04
N GLU A 20 -31.19 -0.23 8.02
CA GLU A 20 -30.93 -0.28 6.60
C GLU A 20 -31.05 1.06 5.83
N GLY A 21 -30.48 1.04 4.62
CA GLY A 21 -31.24 1.42 3.42
C GLY A 21 -31.57 2.91 3.19
N LYS A 22 -30.76 3.58 2.34
CA LYS A 22 -31.30 4.47 1.29
C LYS A 22 -30.25 4.77 0.21
N LYS A 23 -30.44 4.14 -0.96
CA LYS A 23 -29.70 4.41 -2.20
C LYS A 23 -30.14 5.77 -2.77
N ARG A 24 -29.22 6.73 -2.89
CA ARG A 24 -29.42 7.94 -3.72
C ARG A 24 -28.56 7.84 -4.98
N LYS A 25 -29.22 7.76 -6.14
CA LYS A 25 -28.57 7.81 -7.46
C LYS A 25 -28.09 9.24 -7.73
N LEU A 26 -26.78 9.45 -7.86
CA LEU A 26 -26.22 10.70 -8.39
C LEU A 26 -25.98 10.60 -9.90
N LYS A 27 -26.43 11.63 -10.62
CA LYS A 27 -26.31 11.78 -12.08
C LYS A 27 -24.83 11.99 -12.47
N LYS A 28 -24.38 11.27 -13.51
CA LYS A 28 -23.03 11.39 -14.10
C LYS A 28 -22.86 12.76 -14.78
N LYS A 29 -21.84 13.53 -14.38
CA LYS A 29 -21.26 14.59 -15.21
C LYS A 29 -20.07 14.01 -15.99
N LYS A 30 -20.07 14.19 -17.31
CA LYS A 30 -18.94 13.85 -18.20
C LYS A 30 -17.82 14.87 -17.96
N THR A 31 -16.64 14.41 -17.56
CA THR A 31 -15.42 15.23 -17.55
C THR A 31 -14.59 14.83 -18.76
N THR A 32 -14.29 15.78 -19.62
CA THR A 32 -13.35 15.63 -20.73
C THR A 32 -11.95 15.42 -20.16
N LYS A 33 -11.24 14.37 -20.64
CA LYS A 33 -9.84 14.12 -20.28
C LYS A 33 -8.96 15.09 -21.06
N SER A 34 -8.28 16.00 -20.38
CA SER A 34 -7.09 16.64 -20.92
C SER A 34 -5.90 15.67 -20.74
N THR A 35 -5.29 15.29 -21.85
CA THR A 35 -4.06 14.51 -21.87
C THR A 35 -2.88 15.44 -21.62
N ALA A 36 -2.43 15.55 -20.36
CA ALA A 36 -1.14 16.16 -20.06
C ALA A 36 -0.04 15.13 -20.37
N LYS A 37 0.74 15.42 -21.41
CA LYS A 37 1.92 14.68 -21.84
C LYS A 37 2.96 14.74 -20.71
N LYS A 38 3.32 13.59 -20.13
CA LYS A 38 4.42 13.49 -19.17
C LYS A 38 5.74 13.74 -19.90
N GLY A 39 6.20 14.98 -19.92
CA GLY A 39 7.60 15.28 -20.17
C GLY A 39 8.41 14.94 -18.92
N ASN A 40 9.56 14.30 -19.10
CA ASN A 40 10.58 14.21 -18.07
C ASN A 40 11.06 15.64 -17.74
N PHE A 41 10.51 16.25 -16.71
CA PHE A 41 11.18 17.34 -16.01
C PHE A 41 12.00 16.69 -14.90
N ALA A 42 13.31 16.54 -15.15
CA ALA A 42 14.26 16.45 -14.06
C ALA A 42 14.33 17.86 -13.45
N ILE A 43 13.77 18.03 -12.26
CA ILE A 43 14.05 19.21 -11.45
C ILE A 43 15.48 18.98 -10.96
N HIS A 44 16.43 19.56 -11.69
CA HIS A 44 17.78 19.72 -11.22
C HIS A 44 17.73 20.89 -10.24
N ASP A 45 17.65 20.60 -8.93
CA ASP A 45 17.82 21.59 -7.88
C ASP A 45 19.31 21.97 -7.83
N GLU A 46 19.75 22.74 -8.84
CA GLU A 46 21.03 23.43 -8.85
C GLU A 46 20.80 24.90 -8.53
N ASP A 47 20.31 25.19 -7.32
CA ASP A 47 20.25 26.56 -6.76
C ASP A 47 20.15 26.56 -5.22
N GLU A 48 20.75 25.57 -4.52
CA GLU A 48 20.64 25.49 -3.05
C GLU A 48 21.50 26.49 -2.25
N ASP A 49 22.40 27.26 -2.88
CA ASP A 49 23.41 28.02 -2.12
C ASP A 49 23.60 29.50 -2.48
N SER A 50 22.81 30.08 -3.40
CA SER A 50 22.99 31.50 -3.78
C SER A 50 22.47 32.51 -2.74
N TRP A 51 21.60 32.10 -1.82
CA TRP A 51 21.11 32.99 -0.75
C TRP A 51 21.83 32.82 0.59
N LYS A 52 22.79 31.89 0.71
CA LYS A 52 23.48 31.61 1.97
C LYS A 52 24.72 32.48 2.25
N LYS A 53 25.00 33.51 1.44
CA LYS A 53 26.25 34.30 1.58
C LYS A 53 26.06 35.82 1.62
N ALA A 54 25.13 36.28 2.45
CA ALA A 54 25.05 37.69 2.86
C ALA A 54 24.65 37.88 4.35
N ALA A 55 24.93 36.89 5.21
CA ALA A 55 24.47 36.85 6.60
C ALA A 55 25.64 36.62 7.58
N SER A 56 26.77 37.32 7.40
CA SER A 56 27.97 37.11 8.25
C SER A 56 28.51 38.37 8.91
N GLN A 57 27.72 39.45 9.04
CA GLN A 57 28.18 40.64 9.78
C GLN A 57 27.07 41.48 10.45
N SER A 58 25.78 41.14 10.27
CA SER A 58 24.66 41.90 10.86
C SER A 58 23.68 41.07 11.70
N ASP A 59 23.80 39.73 11.73
CA ASP A 59 22.90 38.85 12.50
C ASP A 59 23.37 38.61 13.95
N ASP A 60 24.65 38.88 14.25
CA ASP A 60 25.18 38.79 15.61
C ASP A 60 24.63 39.92 16.51
N ASP A 61 24.46 41.13 15.98
CA ASP A 61 23.92 42.27 16.74
C ASP A 61 22.44 42.10 17.10
N ASN A 62 21.63 41.50 16.20
CA ASN A 62 20.20 41.28 16.43
C ASN A 62 19.93 40.08 17.35
N THR A 63 20.77 39.04 17.29
CA THR A 63 20.66 37.88 18.19
C THR A 63 21.19 38.17 19.59
N LEU A 64 22.25 38.97 19.73
CA LEU A 64 22.73 39.49 21.02
C LEU A 64 21.68 40.39 21.67
N SER A 65 21.13 41.35 20.92
CA SER A 65 20.05 42.24 21.38
C SER A 65 18.84 41.46 21.88
N ARG A 66 18.43 40.38 21.19
CA ARG A 66 17.31 39.53 21.64
C ARG A 66 17.65 38.71 22.89
N LYS A 67 18.88 38.24 23.02
CA LYS A 67 19.34 37.46 24.18
C LYS A 67 19.44 38.34 25.43
N GLU A 68 19.91 39.58 25.26
CA GLU A 68 19.94 40.62 26.28
C GLU A 68 18.52 41.06 26.67
N TYR A 69 17.62 41.32 25.72
CA TYR A 69 16.20 41.62 25.99
C TYR A 69 15.47 40.46 26.70
N LEU A 70 15.74 39.21 26.31
CA LEU A 70 15.20 38.02 26.99
C LEU A 70 15.81 37.82 28.39
N GLY A 71 17.03 38.29 28.61
CA GLY A 71 17.72 38.29 29.89
C GLY A 71 17.20 39.37 30.84
N THR A 72 17.01 40.61 30.37
CA THR A 72 16.47 41.72 31.17
C THR A 72 15.02 41.47 31.56
N THR A 73 14.21 40.88 30.67
CA THR A 73 12.86 40.42 31.00
C THR A 73 12.82 39.23 31.95
N LYS A 74 13.94 38.50 32.18
CA LYS A 74 14.01 37.42 33.20
C LYS A 74 14.23 37.98 34.60
N THR A 75 14.91 39.11 34.69
CA THR A 75 15.32 39.74 35.95
C THR A 75 14.29 40.74 36.48
N LEU A 76 13.30 41.11 35.67
CA LEU A 76 12.20 42.00 36.04
C LEU A 76 11.02 41.22 36.66
N ASP A 77 10.29 41.86 37.57
CA ASP A 77 9.14 41.29 38.29
C ASP A 77 8.09 40.74 37.28
N PRO A 78 7.49 39.54 37.46
CA PRO A 78 6.57 38.94 36.49
C PRO A 78 5.38 39.85 36.12
N ASP A 79 4.93 40.69 37.06
CA ASP A 79 3.84 41.64 36.88
C ASP A 79 4.22 42.82 35.95
N THR A 80 5.50 43.20 35.92
CA THR A 80 6.00 44.30 35.07
C THR A 80 6.52 43.81 33.72
N SER A 81 7.09 42.60 33.69
CA SER A 81 7.68 42.00 32.50
C SER A 81 6.67 41.25 31.62
N GLY A 82 5.48 40.93 32.15
CA GLY A 82 4.46 40.15 31.44
C GLY A 82 4.92 38.74 31.05
N ARG A 83 5.99 38.25 31.68
CA ARG A 83 6.71 37.05 31.28
C ARG A 83 5.86 35.77 31.33
N ASP A 84 4.95 35.72 32.30
CA ASP A 84 4.02 34.61 32.53
C ASP A 84 2.59 34.92 32.08
N ALA A 85 2.39 36.02 31.33
CA ALA A 85 1.08 36.35 30.79
C ALA A 85 0.67 35.32 29.71
N GLU A 86 -0.45 34.64 29.93
CA GLU A 86 -0.96 33.67 28.96
C GLU A 86 -1.24 34.35 27.61
N THR A 87 -0.64 33.80 26.55
CA THR A 87 -0.88 34.32 25.21
C THR A 87 -2.28 33.92 24.73
N VAL A 88 -3.21 34.89 24.74
CA VAL A 88 -4.58 34.70 24.26
C VAL A 88 -4.64 34.85 22.74
N TYR A 89 -4.94 33.75 22.05
CA TYR A 89 -5.15 33.77 20.60
C TYR A 89 -6.60 34.11 20.30
N ARG A 90 -6.84 34.93 19.26
CA ARG A 90 -8.18 35.36 18.85
C ARG A 90 -8.38 35.11 17.35
N ASP A 91 -9.60 34.81 16.94
CA ASP A 91 -9.97 34.73 15.53
C ASP A 91 -10.06 36.13 14.90
N ALA A 92 -10.19 36.18 13.56
CA ALA A 92 -10.37 37.45 12.83
C ALA A 92 -11.65 38.23 13.25
N GLN A 93 -12.54 37.60 14.04
CA GLN A 93 -13.76 38.20 14.59
C GLN A 93 -13.60 38.55 16.09
N GLY A 94 -12.40 38.42 16.66
CA GLY A 94 -12.05 38.80 18.03
C GLY A 94 -12.36 37.78 19.13
N ARG A 95 -12.89 36.60 18.81
CA ARG A 95 -13.24 35.54 19.78
C ARG A 95 -11.99 34.77 20.22
N LYS A 96 -11.87 34.50 21.53
CA LYS A 96 -10.75 33.74 22.11
C LYS A 96 -10.76 32.30 21.56
N ILE A 97 -9.64 31.84 21.00
CA ILE A 97 -9.44 30.49 20.47
C ILE A 97 -8.76 29.64 21.53
N ASP A 98 -9.41 28.54 21.88
CA ASP A 98 -8.91 27.59 22.86
C ASP A 98 -7.97 26.58 22.17
N ARG A 99 -6.66 26.83 22.23
CA ARG A 99 -5.64 26.09 21.45
C ARG A 99 -5.60 24.59 21.75
N VAL A 100 -5.94 24.21 22.98
CA VAL A 100 -6.03 22.80 23.38
C VAL A 100 -7.16 22.12 22.61
N GLN A 101 -8.32 22.76 22.54
CA GLN A 101 -9.47 22.28 21.77
C GLN A 101 -9.17 22.22 20.28
N GLU A 102 -8.47 23.21 19.73
CA GLU A 102 -8.09 23.25 18.32
C GLU A 102 -7.09 22.14 17.96
N LYS A 103 -6.10 21.88 18.82
CA LYS A 103 -5.15 20.77 18.64
C LYS A 103 -5.84 19.41 18.73
N ILE A 104 -6.77 19.22 19.65
CA ILE A 104 -7.56 17.99 19.78
C ILE A 104 -8.39 17.77 18.51
N LYS A 105 -9.16 18.78 18.07
CA LYS A 105 -9.96 18.70 16.84
C LYS A 105 -9.11 18.39 15.61
N LYS A 106 -7.96 19.07 15.46
CA LYS A 106 -7.03 18.83 14.34
C LYS A 106 -6.41 17.42 14.39
N ALA A 107 -6.14 16.88 15.59
CA ALA A 107 -5.66 15.52 15.74
C ALA A 107 -6.74 14.48 15.40
N GLU A 108 -7.99 14.72 15.79
CA GLU A 108 -9.13 13.88 15.43
C GLU A 108 -9.43 13.90 13.93
N GLU A 109 -9.39 15.07 13.29
CA GLU A 109 -9.55 15.21 11.84
C GLU A 109 -8.46 14.46 11.08
N LYS A 110 -7.19 14.61 11.49
CA LYS A 110 -6.07 13.85 10.92
C LYS A 110 -6.27 12.35 11.08
N ARG A 111 -6.66 11.88 12.27
CA ARG A 111 -6.96 10.45 12.50
C ARG A 111 -8.09 9.95 11.59
N ARG A 112 -9.16 10.73 11.45
CA ARG A 112 -10.29 10.39 10.59
C ARG A 112 -9.92 10.39 9.11
N GLU A 113 -9.02 11.26 8.69
CA GLU A 113 -8.51 11.31 7.33
C GLU A 113 -7.59 10.13 7.02
N ILE A 114 -6.70 9.77 7.95
CA ILE A 114 -5.89 8.55 7.87
C ILE A 114 -6.80 7.31 7.77
N GLU A 115 -7.81 7.18 8.63
CA GLU A 115 -8.76 6.05 8.58
C GLU A 115 -9.51 5.97 7.24
N LYS A 116 -9.93 7.11 6.69
CA LYS A 116 -10.57 7.16 5.37
C LYS A 116 -9.59 6.75 4.26
N GLN A 117 -8.34 7.22 4.33
CA GLN A 117 -7.31 6.86 3.37
C GLN A 117 -6.99 5.37 3.46
N GLU A 118 -6.84 4.81 4.66
CA GLU A 118 -6.63 3.38 4.90
C GLU A 118 -7.80 2.56 4.36
N ARG A 119 -9.05 2.97 4.61
CA ARG A 119 -10.24 2.29 4.08
C ARG A 119 -10.27 2.33 2.55
N LEU A 120 -9.88 3.46 1.95
CA LEU A 120 -9.81 3.59 0.49
C LEU A 120 -8.68 2.74 -0.09
N MET A 121 -7.52 2.70 0.57
CA MET A 121 -6.41 1.82 0.20
C MET A 121 -6.80 0.35 0.32
N GLU A 122 -7.46 -0.04 1.42
CA GLU A 122 -7.93 -1.40 1.65
C GLU A 122 -8.96 -1.81 0.59
N TRP A 123 -9.87 -0.92 0.22
CA TRP A 123 -10.83 -1.15 -0.87
C TRP A 123 -10.13 -1.19 -2.24
N GLY A 124 -9.07 -0.41 -2.42
CA GLY A 124 -8.27 -0.36 -3.65
C GLY A 124 -7.36 -1.57 -3.84
N LYS A 125 -7.04 -2.32 -2.78
CA LYS A 125 -6.26 -3.55 -2.86
C LYS A 125 -7.08 -4.68 -3.48
N GLY A 126 -6.47 -5.41 -4.42
CA GLY A 126 -7.12 -6.55 -5.07
C GLY A 126 -7.30 -7.73 -4.10
N LEU A 127 -8.34 -8.55 -4.30
CA LEU A 127 -8.60 -9.75 -3.50
C LEU A 127 -7.39 -10.70 -3.46
N VAL A 128 -6.78 -10.97 -4.63
CA VAL A 128 -5.61 -11.83 -4.78
C VAL A 128 -4.41 -11.29 -4.00
N GLN A 129 -4.19 -9.96 -3.99
CA GLN A 129 -3.09 -9.36 -3.25
C GLN A 129 -3.24 -9.55 -1.74
N ARG A 130 -4.48 -9.54 -1.22
CA ARG A 130 -4.75 -9.80 0.20
C ARG A 130 -4.54 -11.27 0.55
N GLU A 131 -5.00 -12.17 -0.31
CA GLU A 131 -4.81 -13.62 -0.14
C GLU A 131 -3.32 -13.98 -0.18
N ASP A 132 -2.57 -13.45 -1.16
CA ASP A 132 -1.12 -13.66 -1.29
C ASP A 132 -0.36 -13.11 -0.07
N GLU A 133 -0.74 -11.93 0.45
CA GLU A 133 -0.10 -11.37 1.65
C GLU A 133 -0.36 -12.25 2.89
N ALA A 134 -1.57 -12.77 3.03
CA ALA A 134 -1.93 -13.67 4.12
C ALA A 134 -1.20 -15.01 4.02
N GLU A 135 -1.12 -15.59 2.82
CA GLU A 135 -0.38 -16.83 2.58
C GLU A 135 1.11 -16.65 2.79
N ARG A 136 1.69 -15.51 2.36
CA ARG A 136 3.08 -15.17 2.64
C ARG A 136 3.36 -15.09 4.15
N LYS A 137 2.47 -14.45 4.92
CA LYS A 137 2.59 -14.39 6.39
C LYS A 137 2.48 -15.77 7.04
N ARG A 138 1.56 -16.63 6.57
CA ARG A 138 1.43 -18.00 7.05
C ARG A 138 2.71 -18.79 6.78
N ARG A 139 3.21 -18.73 5.54
CA ARG A 139 4.45 -19.39 5.13
C ARG A 139 5.65 -18.88 5.93
N GLU A 140 5.74 -17.59 6.19
CA GLU A 140 6.80 -17.01 7.03
C GLU A 140 6.73 -17.55 8.48
N GLN A 141 5.54 -17.74 9.04
CA GLN A 141 5.37 -18.37 10.35
C GLN A 141 5.82 -19.83 10.35
N GLU A 142 5.48 -20.60 9.32
CA GLU A 142 5.92 -21.98 9.16
C GLU A 142 7.45 -22.06 8.98
N GLU A 143 8.04 -21.20 8.14
CA GLU A 143 9.47 -21.14 7.86
C GLU A 143 10.31 -20.78 9.09
N LYS A 144 9.77 -20.01 10.05
CA LYS A 144 10.45 -19.74 11.34
C LYS A 144 10.75 -21.01 12.14
N PHE A 145 9.97 -22.07 11.95
CA PHE A 145 10.14 -23.34 12.63
C PHE A 145 10.83 -24.40 11.76
N LYS A 146 11.00 -24.16 10.45
CA LYS A 146 11.65 -25.10 9.54
C LYS A 146 13.18 -24.98 9.64
N PRO A 147 13.93 -26.10 9.52
CA PRO A 147 15.39 -26.06 9.48
C PRO A 147 15.88 -25.38 8.19
N LEU A 148 17.08 -24.80 8.24
CA LEU A 148 17.69 -24.09 7.10
C LEU A 148 17.92 -25.01 5.88
N ALA A 149 18.36 -26.25 6.13
CA ALA A 149 18.66 -27.23 5.09
C ALA A 149 17.62 -28.36 5.09
N ARG A 150 17.17 -28.77 3.90
CA ARG A 150 16.34 -29.96 3.70
C ARG A 150 17.25 -31.14 3.36
N TYR A 151 17.06 -32.26 4.06
CA TYR A 151 17.80 -33.50 3.84
C TYR A 151 16.93 -34.54 3.14
N LYS A 152 17.54 -35.65 2.72
CA LYS A 152 16.85 -36.79 2.10
C LYS A 152 15.74 -37.36 2.98
N ASP A 153 15.89 -37.26 4.30
CA ASP A 153 14.96 -37.83 5.27
C ASP A 153 13.83 -36.85 5.69
N ASP A 154 13.76 -35.66 5.06
CA ASP A 154 12.71 -34.66 5.33
C ASP A 154 11.33 -35.22 4.92
N GLU A 155 10.42 -35.34 5.90
CA GLU A 155 9.10 -35.94 5.74
C GLU A 155 8.24 -35.16 4.74
N GLU A 156 8.20 -33.82 4.84
CA GLU A 156 7.37 -32.96 3.99
C GLU A 156 7.79 -33.06 2.51
N LEU A 157 9.10 -33.07 2.27
CA LEU A 157 9.67 -33.23 0.93
C LEU A 157 9.36 -34.62 0.34
N ASN A 158 9.52 -35.67 1.15
CA ASN A 158 9.26 -37.04 0.71
C ASN A 158 7.79 -37.29 0.39
N GLU A 159 6.89 -36.68 1.16
CA GLU A 159 5.45 -36.69 0.87
C GLU A 159 5.15 -35.98 -0.45
N GLU A 160 5.66 -34.77 -0.67
CA GLU A 160 5.48 -34.02 -1.92
C GLU A 160 5.97 -34.83 -3.15
N LEU A 161 7.15 -35.44 -3.06
CA LEU A 161 7.72 -36.26 -4.13
C LEU A 161 6.93 -37.54 -4.41
N ARG A 162 6.30 -38.12 -3.37
CA ARG A 162 5.41 -39.28 -3.50
C ARG A 162 4.07 -38.90 -4.14
N GLU A 163 3.60 -37.67 -3.90
CA GLU A 163 2.34 -37.17 -4.49
C GLU A 163 2.48 -36.70 -5.93
N ARG A 164 3.69 -36.35 -6.38
CA ARG A 164 3.94 -35.89 -7.75
C ARG A 164 3.58 -36.98 -8.79
N GLU A 165 2.56 -36.67 -9.60
CA GLU A 165 2.15 -37.51 -10.71
C GLU A 165 3.26 -37.59 -11.77
N ARG A 166 3.63 -38.83 -12.14
CA ARG A 166 4.62 -39.10 -13.20
C ARG A 166 3.87 -39.62 -14.42
N TRP A 167 4.07 -38.95 -15.55
CA TRP A 167 3.35 -39.25 -16.79
C TRP A 167 3.66 -40.65 -17.36
N ASN A 168 4.84 -41.19 -17.05
CA ASN A 168 5.36 -42.49 -17.53
C ASN A 168 5.24 -43.62 -16.50
N ASP A 169 4.41 -43.47 -15.46
CA ASP A 169 4.29 -44.51 -14.44
C ASP A 169 3.32 -45.62 -14.90
N PRO A 170 3.79 -46.86 -15.16
CA PRO A 170 2.90 -47.97 -15.54
C PRO A 170 1.94 -48.35 -14.41
N ALA A 171 2.29 -48.08 -13.16
CA ALA A 171 1.41 -48.31 -12.02
C ALA A 171 0.22 -47.33 -11.99
N ALA A 172 0.32 -46.17 -12.65
CA ALA A 172 -0.70 -45.13 -12.64
C ALA A 172 -2.07 -45.62 -13.14
N MET A 173 -2.11 -46.63 -14.02
CA MET A 173 -3.35 -47.25 -14.49
C MET A 173 -4.05 -48.11 -13.43
N PHE A 174 -3.29 -48.67 -12.48
CA PHE A 174 -3.80 -49.53 -11.42
C PHE A 174 -4.24 -48.75 -10.18
N LEU A 175 -3.84 -47.47 -10.06
CA LEU A 175 -4.29 -46.62 -8.95
C LEU A 175 -5.80 -46.34 -9.10
N THR A 176 -6.58 -46.86 -8.16
CA THR A 176 -8.06 -46.80 -8.15
C THR A 176 -8.64 -45.42 -7.84
N GLY A 177 -7.78 -44.43 -7.56
CA GLY A 177 -8.20 -43.07 -7.31
C GLY A 177 -7.10 -42.08 -7.65
N LYS A 178 -7.39 -41.16 -8.58
CA LYS A 178 -6.59 -39.94 -8.71
C LYS A 178 -6.80 -39.12 -7.45
N LYS A 179 -5.75 -38.93 -6.64
CA LYS A 179 -5.75 -37.93 -5.57
C LYS A 179 -6.11 -36.59 -6.20
N LYS A 180 -7.36 -36.14 -6.05
CA LYS A 180 -7.73 -34.80 -6.50
C LYS A 180 -6.95 -33.85 -5.61
N SER A 181 -5.98 -33.15 -6.19
CA SER A 181 -5.33 -32.00 -5.55
C SER A 181 -6.42 -31.20 -4.83
N LYS A 182 -6.21 -30.81 -3.56
CA LYS A 182 -7.13 -29.98 -2.78
C LYS A 182 -7.28 -28.61 -3.46
N LYS A 183 -8.01 -28.57 -4.59
CA LYS A 183 -8.26 -27.33 -5.32
C LYS A 183 -9.08 -26.48 -4.39
N ALA A 184 -8.57 -25.30 -4.05
CA ALA A 184 -9.29 -24.31 -3.27
C ALA A 184 -10.73 -24.23 -3.81
N VAL A 185 -11.71 -24.33 -2.91
CA VAL A 185 -13.13 -24.29 -3.27
C VAL A 185 -13.40 -22.93 -3.88
N ARG A 186 -13.39 -22.88 -5.21
CA ARG A 186 -13.68 -21.65 -5.94
C ARG A 186 -15.16 -21.39 -5.83
N ARG A 187 -15.53 -20.15 -5.49
CA ARG A 187 -16.94 -19.72 -5.45
C ARG A 187 -17.65 -19.94 -6.78
N TYR A 188 -16.91 -19.89 -7.89
CA TYR A 188 -17.43 -20.04 -9.24
C TYR A 188 -16.64 -21.08 -10.03
N PRO A 189 -17.28 -21.75 -11.01
CA PRO A 189 -16.59 -22.69 -11.89
C PRO A 189 -15.54 -21.98 -12.75
N LEU A 190 -14.72 -22.78 -13.42
CA LEU A 190 -13.75 -22.34 -14.40
C LEU A 190 -14.36 -22.43 -15.80
N TYR A 191 -13.94 -21.54 -16.70
CA TYR A 191 -14.22 -21.69 -18.12
C TYR A 191 -13.66 -23.02 -18.65
N GLN A 192 -14.39 -23.71 -19.52
CA GLN A 192 -14.04 -25.04 -20.02
C GLN A 192 -13.44 -25.04 -21.44
N GLY A 193 -13.67 -23.99 -22.23
CA GLY A 193 -13.17 -23.93 -23.60
C GLY A 193 -11.69 -23.58 -23.72
N ASN A 194 -11.22 -23.48 -24.97
CA ASN A 194 -9.85 -23.07 -25.28
C ASN A 194 -9.61 -21.62 -24.85
N VAL A 195 -8.46 -21.37 -24.24
CA VAL A 195 -8.11 -20.07 -23.66
C VAL A 195 -6.82 -19.59 -24.32
N PRO A 196 -6.75 -18.35 -24.82
CA PRO A 196 -5.49 -17.78 -25.30
C PRO A 196 -4.50 -17.65 -24.15
N SER A 197 -3.22 -17.93 -24.42
CA SER A 197 -2.15 -17.76 -23.43
C SER A 197 -2.00 -16.30 -23.02
N ASN A 198 -1.75 -16.05 -21.74
CA ASN A 198 -1.44 -14.72 -21.21
C ASN A 198 -0.23 -14.79 -20.28
N ARG A 199 0.43 -13.65 -20.06
CA ARG A 199 1.64 -13.54 -19.21
C ARG A 199 1.47 -14.06 -17.79
N PHE A 200 0.26 -14.03 -17.26
CA PHE A 200 -0.02 -14.34 -15.85
C PHE A 200 -0.66 -15.73 -15.64
N ASN A 201 -0.82 -16.51 -16.71
CA ASN A 201 -1.53 -17.80 -16.71
C ASN A 201 -2.93 -17.74 -16.06
N ILE A 202 -3.58 -16.56 -16.10
CA ILE A 202 -4.89 -16.33 -15.51
C ILE A 202 -5.94 -16.88 -16.47
N ARG A 203 -6.74 -17.85 -16.02
CA ARG A 203 -7.86 -18.35 -16.81
C ARG A 203 -9.02 -17.33 -16.80
N PRO A 204 -9.74 -17.18 -17.92
CA PRO A 204 -10.91 -16.32 -17.99
C PRO A 204 -12.00 -16.83 -17.04
N GLY A 205 -12.88 -15.91 -16.64
CA GLY A 205 -14.05 -16.24 -15.84
C GLY A 205 -14.99 -17.18 -16.58
N TYR A 206 -15.79 -17.96 -15.85
CA TYR A 206 -16.73 -18.94 -16.42
C TYR A 206 -17.75 -18.38 -17.42
N ARG A 207 -18.00 -17.06 -17.39
CA ARG A 207 -18.96 -16.36 -18.27
C ARG A 207 -18.33 -15.82 -19.55
N TRP A 208 -17.04 -16.06 -19.76
CA TRP A 208 -16.40 -15.65 -21.00
C TRP A 208 -16.96 -16.47 -22.16
N ASP A 209 -17.21 -15.83 -23.29
CA ASP A 209 -17.88 -16.42 -24.45
C ASP A 209 -16.92 -17.17 -25.40
N GLY A 210 -15.61 -17.13 -25.11
CA GLY A 210 -14.57 -17.77 -25.93
C GLY A 210 -14.10 -16.92 -27.11
N VAL A 211 -14.68 -15.74 -27.35
CA VAL A 211 -14.29 -14.87 -28.45
C VAL A 211 -13.13 -13.97 -28.00
N ASP A 212 -12.00 -14.09 -28.69
CA ASP A 212 -10.85 -13.20 -28.47
C ASP A 212 -11.15 -11.80 -29.02
N ARG A 213 -11.09 -10.81 -28.12
CA ARG A 213 -11.29 -9.37 -28.41
C ARG A 213 -10.03 -8.56 -28.11
N SER A 214 -8.86 -9.22 -28.11
CA SER A 214 -7.59 -8.58 -27.84
C SER A 214 -7.12 -7.71 -29.01
N ASN A 215 -6.16 -6.82 -28.74
CA ASN A 215 -5.44 -6.06 -29.75
C ASN A 215 -4.20 -6.81 -30.30
N GLY A 216 -4.04 -8.10 -29.96
CA GLY A 216 -2.86 -8.90 -30.33
C GLY A 216 -1.61 -8.71 -29.47
N PHE A 217 -1.62 -7.84 -28.45
CA PHE A 217 -0.42 -7.53 -27.64
C PHE A 217 0.20 -8.77 -26.97
N GLU A 218 -0.60 -9.62 -26.35
CA GLU A 218 -0.09 -10.81 -25.65
C GLU A 218 0.57 -11.79 -26.63
N LYS A 219 0.04 -11.93 -27.85
CA LYS A 219 0.64 -12.75 -28.92
C LYS A 219 2.02 -12.20 -29.32
N SER A 220 2.08 -10.92 -29.68
CA SER A 220 3.35 -10.27 -30.05
C SER A 220 4.37 -10.25 -28.91
N TYR A 221 3.91 -10.19 -27.66
CA TYR A 221 4.78 -10.29 -26.50
C TYR A 221 5.50 -11.64 -26.44
N PHE A 222 4.78 -12.76 -26.61
CA PHE A 222 5.38 -14.09 -26.62
C PHE A 222 6.31 -14.30 -27.82
N GLU A 223 5.92 -13.82 -29.01
CA GLU A 223 6.78 -13.85 -30.20
C GLU A 223 8.10 -13.12 -29.95
N ARG A 224 8.05 -11.91 -29.37
CA ARG A 224 9.25 -11.14 -29.03
C ARG A 224 10.13 -11.85 -27.99
N MET A 225 9.53 -12.42 -26.96
CA MET A 225 10.26 -13.18 -25.94
C MET A 225 10.98 -14.39 -26.55
N ASN A 226 10.32 -15.12 -27.45
CA ASN A 226 10.91 -16.27 -28.13
C ASN A 226 12.03 -15.83 -29.09
N ALA A 227 11.81 -14.76 -29.87
CA ALA A 227 12.83 -14.21 -30.76
C ALA A 227 14.08 -13.77 -29.99
N GLN A 228 13.92 -13.14 -28.83
CA GLN A 228 15.05 -12.76 -27.98
C GLN A 228 15.83 -13.97 -27.45
N LYS A 229 15.11 -15.03 -27.01
CA LYS A 229 15.76 -16.27 -26.56
C LYS A 229 16.51 -16.98 -27.68
N ASN A 230 15.91 -17.05 -28.87
CA ASN A 230 16.55 -17.66 -30.03
C ASN A 230 17.82 -16.91 -30.42
N LYS A 231 17.76 -15.57 -30.50
CA LYS A 231 18.93 -14.76 -30.78
C LYS A 231 20.05 -14.92 -29.75
N ALA A 232 19.70 -15.03 -28.47
CA ALA A 232 20.69 -15.28 -27.40
C ALA A 232 21.34 -16.66 -27.53
N ALA A 233 20.56 -17.70 -27.87
CA ALA A 233 21.07 -19.04 -28.10
C ALA A 233 21.96 -19.11 -29.35
N GLU A 234 21.56 -18.46 -30.45
CA GLU A 234 22.36 -18.33 -31.67
C GLU A 234 23.67 -17.60 -31.38
N ALA A 235 23.62 -16.46 -30.68
CA ALA A 235 24.82 -15.71 -30.30
C ALA A 235 25.77 -16.54 -29.42
N HIS A 236 25.24 -17.32 -28.48
CA HIS A 236 26.05 -18.22 -27.67
C HIS A 236 26.66 -19.36 -28.50
N ALA A 237 25.90 -19.96 -29.42
CA ALA A 237 26.42 -20.99 -30.31
C ALA A 237 27.56 -20.44 -31.18
N TRP A 238 27.37 -19.25 -31.76
CA TRP A 238 28.39 -18.56 -32.55
C TRP A 238 29.61 -18.15 -31.73
N SER A 239 29.46 -17.78 -30.46
CA SER A 239 30.60 -17.40 -29.62
C SER A 239 31.44 -18.58 -29.13
N VAL A 240 30.90 -19.80 -29.19
CA VAL A 240 31.56 -21.03 -28.70
C VAL A 240 32.21 -21.81 -29.86
N GLU A 241 31.91 -21.48 -31.12
CA GLU A 241 32.42 -22.17 -32.31
C GLU A 241 33.86 -21.80 -32.74
N ASP A 242 34.68 -21.20 -31.87
CA ASP A 242 36.10 -20.90 -32.09
C ASP A 242 37.03 -21.78 -31.23
#